data_AF-A0A382FJS8-F1
#
_entry.id   AF-A0A382FJS8-F1
#
_cell.length_a   1.000
_cell.length_b   1.000
_cell.length_c   1.000
_cell.angle_alpha   90.00
_cell.angle_beta   90.00
_cell.angle_gamma   90.00
#
_symmetry.space_group_name_H-M   'P 1'
#
loop_
_entity.id
_entity.type
_entity.pdbx_description
1 polymer ?
#
loop_
_entity_poly.entity_id
_entity_poly.type
_entity_poly.pdbx_seq_one_letter_code
_entity_poly.pdbx_strand_id
1 'polypeptide(L)'
;MNVDDKDNAIASAEQAGLYYSSNSELGYTRQIKEEEHIFLDTNGKQLKGKRELKRIEDMRIPPAWTDVWICEEKNGHLQATGIDAKKRTQYIYHSIWTQLRSEAKFDKMSTFGRVLPKIRERYFEDLANEGNKKQKDLPYERVMALIVRLLDTTFIRIGNETSRDDKETPTYGLSTMQDDHIDFDYTAIPDGEDKWYDGQVRVKLTFVGKSSKKHEIMVDDDEIPDLGAIAMMCQNAKDDKKVKGDDFFLFFDEEGNEQDVKAYHVNEYIQDISGERYTAKDFRTWGGTKLAAKSLT
;
A
#
# COMPACT_ATOMS: atom_id res chain seq x y z
N MET A 1 8.07 -5.03 -11.00
CA MET A 1 8.26 -6.44 -10.58
C MET A 1 9.67 -6.82 -10.97
N ASN A 2 10.52 -7.19 -10.02
CA ASN A 2 11.87 -7.67 -10.31
C ASN A 2 11.83 -9.12 -10.83
N VAL A 3 12.95 -9.56 -11.41
CA VAL A 3 13.09 -10.84 -12.13
C VAL A 3 12.68 -12.04 -11.26
N ASP A 4 13.19 -12.17 -10.03
CA ASP A 4 12.87 -13.34 -9.19
C ASP A 4 11.40 -13.40 -8.72
N ASP A 5 10.75 -12.24 -8.54
CA ASP A 5 9.33 -12.19 -8.17
C ASP A 5 8.45 -12.62 -9.35
N LYS A 6 8.90 -12.29 -10.58
CA LYS A 6 8.27 -12.74 -11.82
C LYS A 6 8.48 -14.25 -12.01
N ASP A 7 9.68 -14.75 -11.72
CA ASP A 7 10.02 -16.17 -11.84
C ASP A 7 9.22 -17.04 -10.85
N ASN A 8 9.05 -16.58 -9.61
CA ASN A 8 8.18 -17.24 -8.63
C ASN A 8 6.70 -17.23 -9.04
N ALA A 9 6.23 -16.15 -9.67
CA ALA A 9 4.87 -16.04 -10.15
C ALA A 9 4.60 -16.97 -11.35
N ILE A 10 5.56 -17.10 -12.26
CA ILE A 10 5.53 -18.03 -13.38
C ILE A 10 5.48 -19.47 -12.87
N ALA A 11 6.43 -19.86 -12.01
CA ALA A 11 6.48 -21.22 -11.45
C ALA A 11 5.19 -21.60 -10.70
N SER A 12 4.61 -20.65 -9.94
CA SER A 12 3.33 -20.86 -9.26
C SER A 12 2.16 -21.08 -10.23
N ALA A 13 2.14 -20.36 -11.36
CA ALA A 13 1.11 -20.54 -12.37
C ALA A 13 1.24 -21.93 -13.02
N GLU A 14 2.46 -22.31 -13.43
CA GLU A 14 2.74 -23.58 -14.10
C GLU A 14 2.42 -24.78 -13.21
N GLN A 15 2.77 -24.73 -11.91
CA GLN A 15 2.44 -25.78 -10.96
C GLN A 15 0.94 -26.00 -10.80
N ALA A 16 0.12 -24.97 -11.03
CA ALA A 16 -1.34 -25.05 -11.04
C ALA A 16 -1.93 -25.44 -12.41
N GLY A 17 -1.09 -25.75 -13.40
CA GLY A 17 -1.51 -25.99 -14.78
C GLY A 17 -1.97 -24.74 -15.51
N LEU A 18 -1.60 -23.56 -15.03
CA LEU A 18 -1.90 -22.28 -15.65
C LEU A 18 -0.72 -21.79 -16.48
N TYR A 19 -1.04 -21.19 -17.62
CA TYR A 19 -0.10 -20.49 -18.47
C TYR A 19 0.13 -19.06 -17.95
N TYR A 20 1.39 -18.61 -17.85
CA TYR A 20 1.70 -17.26 -17.39
C TYR A 20 1.52 -16.22 -18.52
N SER A 21 0.26 -15.90 -18.86
CA SER A 21 -0.11 -14.94 -19.91
C SER A 21 0.19 -13.46 -19.62
N SER A 22 0.57 -12.71 -20.66
CA SER A 22 0.72 -11.25 -20.63
C SER A 22 -0.24 -10.54 -21.59
N ASN A 23 -0.74 -9.37 -21.21
CA ASN A 23 -1.54 -8.51 -22.10
C ASN A 23 -0.74 -7.84 -23.24
N SER A 24 0.57 -8.10 -23.31
CA SER A 24 1.42 -7.75 -24.46
C SER A 24 1.42 -8.83 -25.56
N GLU A 25 0.90 -10.02 -25.27
CA GLU A 25 0.74 -11.10 -26.23
C GLU A 25 -0.51 -10.88 -27.10
N LEU A 26 -0.60 -11.61 -28.22
CA LEU A 26 -1.82 -11.64 -29.02
C LEU A 26 -2.99 -12.15 -28.16
N GLY A 27 -4.15 -11.53 -28.33
CA GLY A 27 -5.37 -11.90 -27.63
C GLY A 27 -6.59 -11.37 -28.36
N TYR A 28 -7.76 -11.71 -27.85
CA TYR A 28 -9.01 -11.17 -28.34
C TYR A 28 -9.19 -9.73 -27.85
N THR A 29 -9.92 -8.94 -28.63
CA THR A 29 -10.19 -7.54 -28.29
C THR A 29 -11.68 -7.25 -28.30
N ARG A 30 -12.07 -6.16 -27.63
CA ARG A 30 -13.46 -5.67 -27.65
C ARG A 30 -13.54 -4.36 -28.43
N GLN A 31 -14.50 -4.26 -29.32
CA GLN A 31 -14.92 -3.03 -29.97
C GLN A 31 -16.37 -2.71 -29.63
N ILE A 32 -16.72 -1.43 -29.68
CA ILE A 32 -18.09 -0.95 -29.51
C ILE A 32 -18.56 -0.47 -30.87
N LYS A 33 -19.66 -1.02 -31.39
CA LYS A 33 -20.28 -0.62 -32.64
C LYS A 33 -21.78 -0.45 -32.43
N GLU A 34 -22.32 0.73 -32.71
CA GLU A 34 -23.77 1.00 -32.61
C GLU A 34 -24.36 0.56 -31.26
N GLU A 35 -23.63 0.84 -30.16
CA GLU A 35 -23.97 0.45 -28.78
C GLU A 35 -23.84 -1.05 -28.44
N GLU A 36 -23.46 -1.89 -29.40
CA GLU A 36 -23.18 -3.30 -29.17
C GLU A 36 -21.69 -3.57 -28.94
N HIS A 37 -21.39 -4.51 -28.03
CA HIS A 37 -20.04 -5.02 -27.82
C HIS A 37 -19.74 -6.15 -28.80
N ILE A 38 -18.73 -5.95 -29.65
CA ILE A 38 -18.22 -6.96 -30.58
C ILE A 38 -16.86 -7.43 -30.09
N PHE A 39 -16.65 -8.75 -30.07
CA PHE A 39 -15.36 -9.35 -29.74
C PHE A 39 -14.65 -9.80 -31.01
N LEU A 40 -13.37 -9.47 -31.14
CA LEU A 40 -12.54 -9.82 -32.28
C LEU A 40 -11.45 -10.82 -31.89
N ASP A 41 -11.14 -11.74 -32.79
CA ASP A 41 -10.05 -12.70 -32.66
C ASP A 41 -8.67 -12.02 -32.83
N THR A 42 -7.61 -12.83 -32.74
CA THR A 42 -6.22 -12.36 -32.89
C THR A 42 -5.87 -11.83 -34.28
N ASN A 43 -6.72 -12.08 -35.29
CA ASN A 43 -6.61 -11.56 -36.64
C ASN A 43 -7.56 -10.37 -36.91
N GLY A 44 -8.27 -9.89 -35.89
CA GLY A 44 -9.25 -8.80 -36.01
C GLY A 44 -10.60 -9.21 -36.62
N LYS A 45 -10.89 -10.51 -36.76
CA LYS A 45 -12.18 -11.00 -37.25
C LYS A 45 -13.15 -11.20 -36.10
N GLN A 46 -14.43 -10.91 -36.32
CA GLN A 46 -15.47 -11.09 -35.31
C GLN A 46 -15.57 -12.55 -34.84
N LEU A 47 -15.50 -12.75 -33.52
CA LEU A 47 -15.72 -14.04 -32.87
C LEU A 47 -17.19 -14.44 -33.01
N LYS A 48 -17.42 -15.64 -33.55
CA LYS A 48 -18.76 -16.25 -33.69
C LYS A 48 -18.89 -17.56 -32.90
N GLY A 49 -17.79 -18.05 -32.32
CA GLY A 49 -17.75 -19.29 -31.57
C GLY A 49 -18.53 -19.17 -30.26
N LYS A 50 -19.55 -20.02 -30.08
CA LYS A 50 -20.42 -19.99 -28.89
C LYS A 50 -19.67 -20.28 -27.59
N ARG A 51 -18.59 -21.07 -27.66
CA ARG A 51 -17.81 -21.45 -26.46
C ARG A 51 -16.95 -20.28 -25.97
N GLU A 52 -16.33 -19.58 -26.90
CA GLU A 52 -15.45 -18.45 -26.68
C GLU A 52 -16.26 -17.26 -26.16
N LEU A 53 -17.40 -16.96 -26.80
CA LEU A 53 -18.32 -15.90 -26.35
C LEU A 53 -18.83 -16.16 -24.93
N LYS A 54 -19.28 -17.39 -24.63
CA LYS A 54 -19.71 -17.75 -23.28
C LYS A 54 -18.60 -17.55 -22.24
N ARG A 55 -17.36 -17.95 -22.55
CA ARG A 55 -16.22 -17.74 -21.65
C ARG A 55 -16.02 -16.24 -21.36
N ILE A 56 -16.09 -15.40 -22.39
CA ILE A 56 -15.93 -13.95 -22.25
C ILE A 56 -17.07 -13.34 -21.41
N GLU A 57 -18.31 -13.80 -21.61
CA GLU A 57 -19.46 -13.38 -20.79
C GLU A 57 -19.27 -13.77 -19.31
N ASP A 58 -18.81 -14.99 -19.04
CA ASP A 58 -18.57 -15.51 -17.68
C ASP A 58 -17.48 -14.71 -16.94
N MET A 59 -16.53 -14.07 -17.66
CA MET A 59 -15.55 -13.16 -17.06
C MET A 59 -16.17 -11.88 -16.51
N ARG A 60 -17.37 -11.51 -16.96
CA ARG A 60 -18.09 -10.28 -16.58
C ARG A 60 -17.22 -9.02 -16.75
N ILE A 61 -16.57 -8.90 -17.90
CA ILE A 61 -15.75 -7.73 -18.25
C ILE A 61 -16.65 -6.48 -18.23
N PRO A 62 -16.42 -5.50 -17.35
CA PRO A 62 -17.30 -4.34 -17.24
C PRO A 62 -17.48 -3.62 -18.59
N PRO A 63 -18.71 -3.22 -18.96
CA PRO A 63 -18.99 -2.62 -20.26
C PRO A 63 -18.28 -1.27 -20.45
N ALA A 64 -18.05 -0.53 -19.35
CA ALA A 64 -17.37 0.76 -19.36
C ALA A 64 -15.85 0.68 -19.60
N TRP A 65 -15.23 -0.51 -19.61
CA TRP A 65 -13.79 -0.61 -19.88
C TRP A 65 -13.45 -0.31 -21.34
N THR A 66 -12.36 0.42 -21.57
CA THR A 66 -11.77 0.63 -22.90
C THR A 66 -10.47 -0.18 -23.04
N ASP A 67 -9.89 -0.26 -24.24
CA ASP A 67 -8.67 -1.03 -24.53
C ASP A 67 -8.66 -2.43 -23.91
N VAL A 68 -9.72 -3.18 -24.18
CA VAL A 68 -9.90 -4.51 -23.61
C VAL A 68 -9.06 -5.52 -24.39
N TRP A 69 -8.17 -6.20 -23.66
CA TRP A 69 -7.45 -7.38 -24.10
C TRP A 69 -7.98 -8.60 -23.35
N ILE A 70 -8.16 -9.71 -24.04
CA ILE A 70 -8.66 -10.97 -23.49
C ILE A 70 -7.71 -12.09 -23.93
N CYS A 71 -7.21 -12.87 -22.99
CA CYS A 71 -6.34 -14.00 -23.29
C CYS A 71 -7.10 -15.03 -24.14
N GLU A 72 -6.50 -15.47 -25.24
CA GLU A 72 -7.04 -16.54 -26.08
C GLU A 72 -7.11 -17.87 -25.30
N GLU A 73 -6.07 -18.17 -24.53
CA GLU A 73 -5.95 -19.41 -23.79
C GLU A 73 -6.79 -19.41 -22.50
N LYS A 74 -7.65 -20.43 -22.37
CA LYS A 74 -8.54 -20.59 -21.20
C LYS A 74 -7.80 -20.78 -19.87
N ASN A 75 -6.56 -21.28 -19.91
CA ASN A 75 -5.72 -21.53 -18.75
C ASN A 75 -4.68 -20.41 -18.53
N GLY A 76 -4.75 -19.28 -19.24
CA GLY A 76 -3.94 -18.11 -18.93
C GLY A 76 -4.24 -17.56 -17.53
N HIS A 77 -3.24 -17.33 -16.69
CA HIS A 77 -3.42 -16.82 -15.34
C HIS A 77 -4.09 -15.43 -15.34
N LEU A 78 -3.73 -14.58 -16.31
CA LEU A 78 -4.38 -13.31 -16.62
C LEU A 78 -5.35 -13.55 -17.78
N GLN A 79 -6.65 -13.39 -17.53
CA GLN A 79 -7.71 -13.70 -18.48
C GLN A 79 -8.16 -12.47 -19.27
N ALA A 80 -8.19 -11.29 -18.67
CA ALA A 80 -8.48 -10.05 -19.39
C ALA A 80 -7.86 -8.83 -18.70
N THR A 81 -7.62 -7.79 -19.49
CA THR A 81 -7.31 -6.44 -19.00
C THR A 81 -8.18 -5.42 -19.71
N GLY A 82 -8.39 -4.27 -19.09
CA GLY A 82 -9.02 -3.11 -19.72
C GLY A 82 -8.76 -1.84 -18.92
N ILE A 83 -9.02 -0.68 -19.50
CA ILE A 83 -8.86 0.62 -18.87
C ILE A 83 -10.21 1.05 -18.30
N ASP A 84 -10.28 1.36 -17.00
CA ASP A 84 -11.51 1.85 -16.38
C ASP A 84 -11.77 3.35 -16.64
N ALA A 85 -12.93 3.86 -16.20
CA ALA A 85 -13.29 5.28 -16.33
C ALA A 85 -12.28 6.23 -15.64
N LYS A 86 -11.47 5.73 -14.70
CA LYS A 86 -10.40 6.47 -14.02
C LYS A 86 -9.04 6.31 -14.70
N LYS A 87 -9.01 5.78 -15.93
CA LYS A 87 -7.78 5.54 -16.73
C LYS A 87 -6.79 4.57 -16.09
N ARG A 88 -7.27 3.65 -15.26
CA ARG A 88 -6.44 2.62 -14.62
C ARG A 88 -6.63 1.30 -15.34
N THR A 89 -5.53 0.57 -15.58
CA THR A 89 -5.60 -0.81 -16.03
C THR A 89 -6.21 -1.68 -14.93
N GLN A 90 -7.29 -2.35 -15.27
CA GLN A 90 -7.96 -3.36 -14.47
C GLN A 90 -7.66 -4.74 -15.04
N TYR A 91 -7.70 -5.75 -14.17
CA TYR A 91 -7.26 -7.12 -14.47
C TYR A 91 -8.33 -8.10 -14.02
N ILE A 92 -8.59 -9.11 -14.85
CA ILE A 92 -9.39 -10.29 -14.50
C ILE A 92 -8.45 -11.48 -14.59
N TYR A 93 -8.31 -12.20 -13.48
CA TYR A 93 -7.45 -13.38 -13.39
C TYR A 93 -8.27 -14.67 -13.39
N HIS A 94 -7.62 -15.77 -13.74
CA HIS A 94 -8.18 -17.11 -13.56
C HIS A 94 -8.49 -17.37 -12.08
N SER A 95 -9.56 -18.12 -11.79
CA SER A 95 -10.01 -18.39 -10.42
C SER A 95 -8.96 -19.15 -9.60
N ILE A 96 -8.35 -20.19 -10.18
CA ILE A 96 -7.25 -20.96 -9.56
C ILE A 96 -6.08 -20.03 -9.20
N TRP A 97 -5.69 -19.10 -10.08
CA TRP A 97 -4.63 -18.13 -9.77
C TRP A 97 -5.00 -17.27 -8.57
N THR A 98 -6.23 -16.77 -8.55
CA THR A 98 -6.74 -15.94 -7.44
C THR A 98 -6.73 -16.72 -6.12
N GLN A 99 -7.13 -17.99 -6.15
CA GLN A 99 -7.09 -18.88 -4.98
C GLN A 99 -5.66 -19.10 -4.50
N LEU A 100 -4.74 -19.52 -5.38
CA LEU A 100 -3.33 -19.75 -5.00
C LEU A 100 -2.67 -18.51 -4.41
N ARG A 101 -2.87 -17.34 -5.01
CA ARG A 101 -2.35 -16.07 -4.47
C ARG A 101 -3.00 -15.70 -3.14
N SER A 102 -4.23 -16.13 -2.91
CA SER A 102 -4.93 -15.96 -1.64
C SER A 102 -4.48 -16.96 -0.57
N GLU A 103 -3.95 -18.13 -0.92
CA GLU A 103 -3.38 -19.09 0.02
C GLU A 103 -1.93 -18.69 0.36
N ALA A 104 -1.11 -18.43 -0.65
CA ALA A 104 0.29 -18.04 -0.49
C ALA A 104 0.48 -16.79 0.40
N LYS A 105 -0.47 -15.83 0.37
CA LYS A 105 -0.43 -14.66 1.27
C LYS A 105 -0.54 -15.06 2.74
N PHE A 106 -1.27 -16.12 3.07
CA PHE A 106 -1.46 -16.59 4.44
C PHE A 106 -0.32 -17.50 4.89
N ASP A 107 0.22 -18.32 3.98
CA ASP A 107 1.42 -19.11 4.26
C ASP A 107 2.60 -18.22 4.67
N LYS A 108 2.75 -17.07 3.99
CA LYS A 108 3.73 -16.03 4.32
C LYS A 108 3.57 -15.44 5.72
N MET A 109 2.38 -15.52 6.34
CA MET A 109 2.15 -14.95 7.68
C MET A 109 2.87 -15.72 8.78
N SER A 110 3.09 -17.03 8.63
CA SER A 110 3.85 -17.82 9.60
C SER A 110 5.30 -17.36 9.68
N THR A 111 5.95 -17.15 8.52
CA THR A 111 7.33 -16.64 8.47
C THR A 111 7.39 -15.19 8.91
N PHE A 112 6.42 -14.36 8.48
CA PHE A 112 6.35 -12.95 8.89
C PHE A 112 6.27 -12.81 10.41
N GLY A 113 5.42 -13.61 11.06
CA GLY A 113 5.30 -13.61 12.52
C GLY A 113 6.58 -13.97 13.27
N ARG A 114 7.48 -14.77 12.67
CA ARG A 114 8.79 -15.11 13.24
C ARG A 114 9.81 -13.98 13.07
N VAL A 115 9.71 -13.20 11.99
CA VAL A 115 10.62 -12.08 11.70
C VAL A 115 10.16 -10.78 12.38
N LEU A 116 8.87 -10.67 12.70
CA LEU A 116 8.30 -9.46 13.28
C LEU A 116 9.00 -8.96 14.56
N PRO A 117 9.43 -9.80 15.52
CA PRO A 117 10.18 -9.31 16.68
C PRO A 117 11.48 -8.55 16.30
N LYS A 118 12.23 -9.05 15.33
CA LYS A 118 13.45 -8.40 14.82
C LYS A 118 13.14 -7.05 14.16
N ILE A 119 12.08 -6.99 13.36
CA ILE A 119 11.61 -5.74 12.74
C ILE A 119 11.27 -4.70 13.82
N ARG A 120 10.61 -5.14 14.90
CA ARG A 120 10.18 -4.27 16.00
C ARG A 120 11.34 -3.75 16.84
N GLU A 121 12.30 -4.62 17.16
CA GLU A 121 13.55 -4.22 17.79
C GLU A 121 14.26 -3.16 16.95
N ARG A 122 14.37 -3.39 15.64
CA ARG A 122 15.09 -2.46 14.77
C ARG A 122 14.41 -1.10 14.63
N TYR A 123 13.09 -1.04 14.40
CA TYR A 123 12.44 0.27 14.35
C TYR A 123 12.45 1.00 15.70
N PHE A 124 12.55 0.26 16.82
CA PHE A 124 12.66 0.88 18.14
C PHE A 124 14.02 1.57 18.30
N GLU A 125 15.10 0.91 17.85
CA GLU A 125 16.44 1.52 17.78
C GLU A 125 16.47 2.74 16.86
N ASP A 126 15.89 2.62 15.66
CA ASP A 126 15.88 3.71 14.68
C ASP A 126 15.02 4.90 15.14
N LEU A 127 13.95 4.68 15.93
CA LEU A 127 13.18 5.75 16.58
C LEU A 127 14.01 6.57 17.59
N ALA A 128 15.02 5.96 18.21
CA ALA A 128 15.92 6.62 19.14
C ALA A 128 17.09 7.34 18.45
N ASN A 129 17.27 7.15 17.13
CA ASN A 129 18.34 7.76 16.37
C ASN A 129 17.94 9.14 15.84
N GLU A 130 18.44 10.19 16.48
CA GLU A 130 18.13 11.58 16.12
C GLU A 130 18.95 12.10 14.92
N GLY A 131 19.91 11.30 14.45
CA GLY A 131 20.79 11.68 13.35
C GLY A 131 21.70 12.85 13.72
N ASN A 132 22.07 13.64 12.72
CA ASN A 132 22.95 14.79 12.87
C ASN A 132 22.16 16.11 13.00
N LYS A 133 22.81 17.18 13.50
CA LYS A 133 22.14 18.48 13.75
C LYS A 133 21.41 19.09 12.55
N LYS A 134 21.86 18.81 11.32
CA LYS A 134 21.22 19.31 10.10
C LYS A 134 19.90 18.60 9.81
N GLN A 135 19.74 17.38 10.32
CA GLN A 135 18.55 16.56 10.12
C GLN A 135 17.39 16.91 11.04
N LYS A 136 17.58 17.86 11.97
CA LYS A 136 16.56 18.35 12.90
C LYS A 136 15.82 17.21 13.61
N ASP A 137 16.55 16.21 14.07
CA ASP A 137 16.02 15.05 14.77
C ASP A 137 15.10 14.15 13.92
N LEU A 138 15.03 14.36 12.60
CA LEU A 138 14.18 13.66 11.65
C LEU A 138 14.99 13.06 10.48
N PRO A 139 16.00 12.21 10.74
CA PRO A 139 16.67 11.45 9.68
C PRO A 139 15.70 10.43 9.04
N TYR A 140 16.07 9.91 7.87
CA TYR A 140 15.27 8.95 7.11
C TYR A 140 14.80 7.77 7.98
N GLU A 141 15.71 7.11 8.70
CA GLU A 141 15.44 5.91 9.48
C GLU A 141 14.41 6.18 10.58
N ARG A 142 14.55 7.30 11.30
CA ARG A 142 13.64 7.66 12.40
C ARG A 142 12.22 7.90 11.89
N VAL A 143 12.07 8.59 10.76
CA VAL A 143 10.76 8.88 10.15
C VAL A 143 10.13 7.60 9.57
N MET A 144 10.93 6.74 8.93
CA MET A 144 10.42 5.45 8.44
C MET A 144 10.01 4.54 9.60
N ALA A 145 10.78 4.52 10.69
CA ALA A 145 10.47 3.79 11.90
C ALA A 145 9.15 4.25 12.55
N LEU A 146 8.93 5.57 12.64
CA LEU A 146 7.66 6.18 13.06
C LEU A 146 6.49 5.68 12.21
N ILE A 147 6.61 5.75 10.88
CA ILE A 147 5.55 5.31 9.97
C ILE A 147 5.29 3.80 10.06
N VAL A 148 6.34 2.99 10.21
CA VAL A 148 6.21 1.54 10.40
C VAL A 148 5.56 1.21 11.73
N ARG A 149 5.86 1.94 12.81
CA ARG A 149 5.18 1.77 14.10
C ARG A 149 3.70 2.11 13.99
N LEU A 150 3.37 3.26 13.38
CA LEU A 150 1.98 3.64 13.09
C LEU A 150 1.27 2.56 12.26
N LEU A 151 1.93 1.99 11.26
CA LEU A 151 1.39 0.86 10.48
C LEU A 151 1.15 -0.39 11.33
N ASP A 152 2.09 -0.76 12.21
CA ASP A 152 2.04 -1.96 13.05
C ASP A 152 0.93 -1.87 14.13
N THR A 153 0.61 -0.67 14.61
CA THR A 153 -0.40 -0.46 15.66
C THR A 153 -1.78 -0.11 15.10
N THR A 154 -1.85 0.73 14.05
CA THR A 154 -3.14 1.22 13.51
C THR A 154 -3.64 0.43 12.31
N PHE A 155 -2.76 -0.32 11.63
CA PHE A 155 -3.03 -0.98 10.36
C PHE A 155 -3.59 -0.06 9.28
N ILE A 156 -3.22 1.23 9.26
CA ILE A 156 -3.56 2.17 8.18
C ILE A 156 -2.82 1.74 6.89
N ARG A 157 -3.31 2.13 5.71
CA ARG A 157 -2.59 1.84 4.45
C ARG A 157 -1.46 2.86 4.31
N ILE A 158 -0.34 2.47 3.72
CA ILE A 158 0.71 3.44 3.38
C ILE A 158 0.17 4.54 2.47
N GLY A 159 -0.68 4.21 1.49
CA GLY A 159 -1.18 5.21 0.54
C GLY A 159 -0.24 5.34 -0.67
N ASN A 160 -0.64 6.18 -1.62
CA ASN A 160 0.16 6.59 -2.77
C ASN A 160 -0.44 7.87 -3.38
N GLU A 161 0.41 8.59 -4.07
CA GLU A 161 0.16 9.89 -4.68
C GLU A 161 -0.93 9.79 -5.75
N THR A 162 -0.98 8.70 -6.52
CA THR A 162 -2.04 8.49 -7.51
C THR A 162 -3.44 8.49 -6.88
N SER A 163 -3.58 7.95 -5.67
CA SER A 163 -4.85 7.89 -4.94
C SER A 163 -5.17 9.20 -4.23
N ARG A 164 -4.14 9.92 -3.78
CA ARG A 164 -4.23 11.25 -3.19
C ARG A 164 -4.64 12.31 -4.22
N ASP A 165 -4.02 12.26 -5.40
CA ASP A 165 -4.16 13.26 -6.47
C ASP A 165 -5.40 13.02 -7.37
N ASP A 166 -6.26 12.04 -7.01
CA ASP A 166 -7.55 11.82 -7.67
C ASP A 166 -8.44 13.06 -7.46
N LYS A 167 -8.78 13.74 -8.56
CA LYS A 167 -9.47 15.04 -8.53
C LYS A 167 -10.90 14.99 -7.98
N GLU A 168 -11.54 13.82 -8.00
CA GLU A 168 -12.94 13.67 -7.61
C GLU A 168 -13.07 13.06 -6.21
N THR A 169 -12.19 12.12 -5.89
CA THR A 169 -12.26 11.27 -4.70
C THR A 169 -10.86 11.01 -4.15
N PRO A 170 -10.17 12.07 -3.66
CA PRO A 170 -8.86 11.90 -3.06
C PRO A 170 -8.96 10.96 -1.85
N THR A 171 -8.02 10.02 -1.77
CA THR A 171 -7.92 9.10 -0.64
C THR A 171 -6.49 9.02 -0.12
N TYR A 172 -6.37 8.98 1.20
CA TYR A 172 -5.10 9.14 1.90
C TYR A 172 -4.70 7.86 2.64
N GLY A 173 -3.39 7.71 2.88
CA GLY A 173 -2.76 6.74 3.77
C GLY A 173 -1.57 7.38 4.48
N LEU A 174 -0.85 6.63 5.31
CA LEU A 174 0.25 7.16 6.14
C LEU A 174 1.24 8.04 5.37
N SER A 175 1.79 7.58 4.23
CA SER A 175 2.78 8.34 3.45
C SER A 175 2.19 9.48 2.62
N THR A 176 0.88 9.68 2.65
CA THR A 176 0.20 10.75 1.90
C THR A 176 -0.73 11.57 2.78
N MET A 177 -0.71 11.36 4.09
CA MET A 177 -1.45 12.19 5.03
C MET A 177 -0.96 13.62 4.95
N GLN A 178 -1.82 14.55 5.35
CA GLN A 178 -1.57 15.98 5.28
C GLN A 178 -1.71 16.58 6.66
N ASP A 179 -1.21 17.79 6.87
CA ASP A 179 -1.26 18.46 8.17
C ASP A 179 -2.69 18.55 8.73
N ASP A 180 -3.66 18.88 7.86
CA ASP A 180 -5.08 18.97 8.22
C ASP A 180 -5.71 17.63 8.63
N HIS A 181 -5.02 16.50 8.40
CA HIS A 181 -5.50 15.18 8.82
C HIS A 181 -5.10 14.81 10.24
N ILE A 182 -4.35 15.68 10.94
CA ILE A 182 -3.65 15.31 12.17
C ILE A 182 -3.87 16.38 13.24
N ASP A 183 -4.54 15.98 14.31
CA ASP A 183 -4.71 16.78 15.51
C ASP A 183 -3.85 16.21 16.66
N PHE A 184 -3.36 17.09 17.52
CA PHE A 184 -2.58 16.73 18.71
C PHE A 184 -3.31 17.13 19.99
N ASP A 185 -3.48 16.17 20.89
CA ASP A 185 -4.05 16.35 22.23
C ASP A 185 -2.98 16.16 23.30
N TYR A 186 -3.07 16.95 24.38
CA TYR A 186 -2.12 16.92 25.50
C TYR A 186 -2.80 16.42 26.76
N THR A 187 -2.25 15.40 27.41
CA THR A 187 -2.88 14.75 28.58
C THR A 187 -2.47 15.36 29.93
N ALA A 188 -1.22 15.80 30.08
CA ALA A 188 -0.71 16.59 31.20
C ALA A 188 0.58 17.30 30.77
N ILE A 189 0.76 18.57 31.14
CA ILE A 189 2.05 19.27 30.99
C ILE A 189 2.78 19.10 32.31
N PRO A 190 3.96 18.46 32.35
CA PRO A 190 4.82 18.51 33.53
C PRO A 190 5.30 19.93 33.78
N ASP A 191 5.20 20.38 35.03
CA ASP A 191 5.76 21.66 35.47
C ASP A 191 7.26 21.51 35.75
N GLY A 192 8.14 22.33 35.15
CA GLY A 192 9.54 22.48 35.57
C GLY A 192 10.61 22.29 34.48
N GLU A 193 11.76 21.73 34.87
CA GLU A 193 12.92 21.35 34.02
C GLU A 193 12.68 20.09 33.16
N ASP A 194 11.45 19.61 33.15
CA ASP A 194 11.01 18.44 32.43
C ASP A 194 11.12 18.68 30.92
N LYS A 195 11.59 17.66 30.20
CA LYS A 195 11.80 17.73 28.75
C LYS A 195 10.44 17.84 28.06
N TRP A 196 10.44 18.36 26.84
CA TRP A 196 9.23 18.61 26.03
C TRP A 196 8.34 17.36 25.74
N TYR A 197 8.79 16.15 26.11
CA TYR A 197 8.07 14.89 25.98
C TYR A 197 7.51 14.32 27.31
N ASP A 198 7.75 14.98 28.44
CA ASP A 198 7.29 14.47 29.74
C ASP A 198 5.74 14.56 29.87
N GLY A 199 5.07 15.29 28.97
CA GLY A 199 3.63 15.21 28.74
C GLY A 199 3.30 14.27 27.58
N GLN A 200 2.35 13.34 27.76
CA GLN A 200 1.95 12.47 26.66
C GLN A 200 1.15 13.27 25.62
N VAL A 201 1.73 13.37 24.42
CA VAL A 201 1.09 13.88 23.21
C VAL A 201 0.35 12.72 22.55
N ARG A 202 -0.97 12.85 22.43
CA ARG A 202 -1.81 11.91 21.68
C ARG A 202 -2.05 12.44 20.28
N VAL A 203 -2.05 11.55 19.30
CA VAL A 203 -2.31 11.90 17.91
C VAL A 203 -3.68 11.40 17.50
N LYS A 204 -4.49 12.29 16.94
CA LYS A 204 -5.75 11.93 16.30
C LYS A 204 -5.61 12.07 14.79
N LEU A 205 -5.80 10.97 14.08
CA LEU A 205 -5.75 10.89 12.63
C LEU A 205 -7.18 10.89 12.06
N THR A 206 -7.54 11.93 11.31
CA THR A 206 -8.86 12.08 10.66
C THR A 206 -8.70 12.23 9.16
N PHE A 207 -9.13 11.24 8.37
CA PHE A 207 -8.91 11.25 6.92
C PHE A 207 -9.91 10.38 6.15
N VAL A 208 -9.98 10.57 4.83
CA VAL A 208 -10.73 9.69 3.91
C VAL A 208 -9.77 8.68 3.29
N GLY A 209 -9.93 7.41 3.62
CA GLY A 209 -9.13 6.31 3.09
C GLY A 209 -9.76 5.62 1.88
N LYS A 210 -9.09 4.57 1.40
CA LYS A 210 -9.53 3.74 0.26
C LYS A 210 -11.02 3.39 0.33
N SER A 211 -11.70 3.49 -0.82
CA SER A 211 -13.15 3.28 -0.97
C SER A 211 -13.99 4.34 -0.23
N SER A 212 -13.48 5.58 -0.16
CA SER A 212 -14.14 6.74 0.45
C SER A 212 -14.57 6.53 1.90
N LYS A 213 -13.86 5.66 2.63
CA LYS A 213 -14.15 5.37 4.03
C LYS A 213 -13.54 6.45 4.90
N LYS A 214 -14.37 7.07 5.75
CA LYS A 214 -13.90 8.00 6.78
C LYS A 214 -13.22 7.22 7.90
N HIS A 215 -12.06 7.68 8.32
CA HIS A 215 -11.28 7.14 9.41
C HIS A 215 -11.07 8.22 10.46
N GLU A 216 -11.27 7.85 11.72
CA GLU A 216 -10.91 8.62 12.90
C GLU A 216 -10.18 7.64 13.83
N ILE A 217 -8.88 7.84 14.01
CA ILE A 217 -8.01 6.88 14.72
C ILE A 217 -7.20 7.66 15.76
N MET A 218 -7.38 7.30 17.02
CA MET A 218 -6.49 7.75 18.10
C MET A 218 -5.26 6.85 18.13
N VAL A 219 -4.08 7.45 18.12
CA VAL A 219 -2.81 6.78 18.35
C VAL A 219 -2.48 6.95 19.83
N ASP A 220 -2.56 5.86 20.58
CA ASP A 220 -2.17 5.75 21.98
C ASP A 220 -1.23 4.55 22.08
N ASP A 221 0.06 4.82 22.26
CA ASP A 221 1.11 3.81 22.18
C ASP A 221 1.79 3.62 23.53
N ASP A 222 1.39 2.56 24.24
CA ASP A 222 1.91 2.26 25.57
C ASP A 222 3.39 1.83 25.56
N GLU A 223 3.88 1.29 24.44
CA GLU A 223 5.28 0.84 24.33
C GLU A 223 6.21 1.99 23.92
N ILE A 224 5.70 2.97 23.16
CA ILE A 224 6.45 4.14 22.70
C ILE A 224 5.65 5.41 23.01
N PRO A 225 5.66 5.88 24.27
CA PRO A 225 4.89 7.07 24.68
C PRO A 225 5.25 8.33 23.89
N ASP A 226 6.50 8.43 23.42
CA ASP A 226 7.02 9.58 22.67
C ASP A 226 6.59 9.60 21.20
N LEU A 227 5.87 8.57 20.71
CA LEU A 227 5.52 8.43 19.29
C LEU A 227 4.74 9.65 18.77
N GLY A 228 3.80 10.17 19.57
CA GLY A 228 3.05 11.38 19.22
C GLY A 228 3.91 12.64 19.21
N ALA A 229 4.90 12.70 20.09
CA ALA A 229 5.86 13.79 20.17
C ALA A 229 6.76 13.84 18.92
N ILE A 230 7.23 12.68 18.45
CA ILE A 230 8.00 12.56 17.19
C ILE A 230 7.12 12.91 15.98
N ALA A 231 5.86 12.50 15.95
CA ALA A 231 4.93 12.92 14.89
C ALA A 231 4.74 14.46 14.88
N MET A 232 4.64 15.10 16.04
CA MET A 232 4.55 16.55 16.17
C MET A 232 5.81 17.26 15.68
N MET A 233 7.01 16.66 15.86
CA MET A 233 8.25 17.20 15.28
C MET A 233 8.18 17.29 13.75
N CYS A 234 7.59 16.30 13.07
CA CYS A 234 7.41 16.34 11.61
C CYS A 234 6.61 17.58 11.16
N GLN A 235 5.56 17.93 11.90
CA GLN A 235 4.77 19.14 11.63
C GLN A 235 5.59 20.42 11.86
N ASN A 236 6.32 20.48 12.97
CA ASN A 236 7.07 21.68 13.39
C ASN A 236 8.37 21.92 12.60
N ALA A 237 8.95 20.89 11.97
CA ALA A 237 10.23 21.00 11.28
C ALA A 237 10.13 21.67 9.89
N LYS A 238 8.92 21.86 9.38
CA LYS A 238 8.60 22.47 8.10
C LYS A 238 8.99 23.95 8.07
N ASP A 239 9.61 24.38 6.97
CA ASP A 239 9.94 25.79 6.75
C ASP A 239 8.76 26.51 6.09
N ASP A 240 8.04 27.36 6.85
CA ASP A 240 6.86 28.15 6.42
C ASP A 240 7.03 28.86 5.05
N LYS A 241 8.28 29.07 4.61
CA LYS A 241 8.61 29.80 3.38
C LYS A 241 8.87 28.92 2.15
N LYS A 242 8.93 27.59 2.29
CA LYS A 242 9.30 26.67 1.20
C LYS A 242 8.29 25.57 0.90
N VAL A 243 7.30 25.33 1.76
CA VAL A 243 6.39 24.20 1.60
C VAL A 243 5.52 24.35 0.34
N LYS A 244 5.90 23.61 -0.69
CA LYS A 244 5.04 23.22 -1.81
C LYS A 244 4.64 21.76 -1.59
N GLY A 245 3.78 21.51 -0.62
CA GLY A 245 3.23 20.18 -0.37
C GLY A 245 2.58 20.09 1.00
N ASP A 246 1.29 19.78 1.04
CA ASP A 246 0.56 19.61 2.30
C ASP A 246 0.91 18.29 3.01
N ASP A 247 1.85 17.48 2.51
CA ASP A 247 2.20 16.16 3.04
C ASP A 247 2.78 16.27 4.46
N PHE A 248 2.28 15.49 5.41
CA PHE A 248 2.64 15.58 6.82
C PHE A 248 4.03 15.03 7.14
N PHE A 249 4.36 13.85 6.61
CA PHE A 249 5.64 13.21 6.89
C PHE A 249 6.72 13.67 5.90
N LEU A 250 7.83 14.12 6.46
CA LEU A 250 9.06 14.48 5.76
C LEU A 250 10.26 13.95 6.55
N PHE A 251 11.41 13.89 5.90
CA PHE A 251 12.70 13.64 6.55
C PHE A 251 13.75 14.59 6.01
N PHE A 252 14.89 14.69 6.69
CA PHE A 252 16.02 15.49 6.23
C PHE A 252 17.20 14.55 5.88
N ASP A 253 17.83 14.80 4.73
CA ASP A 253 19.05 14.10 4.35
C ASP A 253 20.26 14.55 5.18
N GLU A 254 21.42 13.90 5.00
CA GLU A 254 22.65 14.22 5.74
C GLU A 254 23.12 15.68 5.59
N GLU A 255 22.69 16.36 4.52
CA GLU A 255 23.00 17.77 4.25
C GLU A 255 21.97 18.73 4.86
N GLY A 256 20.86 18.22 5.38
CA GLY A 256 19.73 18.98 5.92
C GLY A 256 18.74 19.42 4.86
N ASN A 257 18.74 18.81 3.67
CA ASN A 257 17.71 19.06 2.68
C ASN A 257 16.44 18.27 3.02
N GLU A 258 15.30 18.94 2.94
CA GLU A 258 13.99 18.36 3.15
C GLU A 258 13.62 17.39 2.02
N GLN A 259 13.05 16.25 2.38
CA GLN A 259 12.61 15.20 1.47
C GLN A 259 11.21 14.72 1.85
N ASP A 260 10.34 14.62 0.86
CA ASP A 260 9.02 14.02 1.02
C ASP A 260 9.12 12.51 1.32
N VAL A 261 8.24 12.03 2.20
CA VAL A 261 8.03 10.59 2.30
C VAL A 261 7.23 10.06 1.11
N LYS A 262 7.64 8.91 0.59
CA LYS A 262 6.98 8.21 -0.52
C LYS A 262 6.72 6.77 -0.10
N ALA A 263 5.75 6.12 -0.74
CA ALA A 263 5.38 4.75 -0.39
C ALA A 263 6.53 3.74 -0.59
N TYR A 264 7.45 4.03 -1.52
CA TYR A 264 8.61 3.16 -1.76
C TYR A 264 9.64 3.23 -0.62
N HIS A 265 9.90 4.42 -0.05
CA HIS A 265 10.77 4.58 1.13
C HIS A 265 10.36 3.64 2.26
N VAL A 266 9.07 3.59 2.59
CA VAL A 266 8.56 2.73 3.67
C VAL A 266 8.77 1.24 3.36
N ASN A 267 8.57 0.82 2.11
CA ASN A 267 8.73 -0.58 1.74
C ASN A 267 10.21 -1.00 1.61
N GLU A 268 11.10 -0.09 1.19
CA GLU A 268 12.55 -0.31 1.20
C GLU A 268 13.04 -0.47 2.64
N TYR A 269 12.68 0.45 3.52
CA TYR A 269 13.02 0.36 4.95
C TYR A 269 12.52 -0.95 5.59
N ILE A 270 11.26 -1.37 5.32
CA ILE A 270 10.74 -2.67 5.81
C ILE A 270 11.58 -3.85 5.30
N GLN A 271 12.00 -3.83 4.04
CA GLN A 271 12.82 -4.90 3.46
C GLN A 271 14.20 -4.94 4.11
N ASP A 272 14.81 -3.78 4.33
CA ASP A 272 16.13 -3.65 4.94
C ASP A 272 16.13 -4.17 6.39
N ILE A 273 15.19 -3.71 7.21
CA ILE A 273 15.14 -4.11 8.63
C ILE A 273 14.69 -5.56 8.82
N SER A 274 13.89 -6.10 7.90
CA SER A 274 13.49 -7.51 7.96
C SER A 274 14.58 -8.44 7.42
N GLY A 275 15.34 -8.00 6.40
CA GLY A 275 16.23 -8.85 5.61
C GLY A 275 15.49 -9.77 4.62
N GLU A 276 14.20 -9.54 4.41
CA GLU A 276 13.32 -10.34 3.55
C GLU A 276 12.40 -9.44 2.73
N ARG A 277 11.70 -10.00 1.73
CA ARG A 277 10.79 -9.25 0.85
C ARG A 277 9.42 -9.02 1.49
N TYR A 278 9.40 -8.48 2.70
CA TYR A 278 8.18 -8.02 3.34
C TYR A 278 7.82 -6.60 2.91
N THR A 279 6.54 -6.28 3.01
CA THR A 279 5.98 -4.99 2.61
C THR A 279 4.99 -4.53 3.66
N ALA A 280 4.57 -3.27 3.58
CA ALA A 280 3.56 -2.75 4.48
C ALA A 280 2.21 -3.50 4.41
N LYS A 281 1.92 -4.18 3.30
CA LYS A 281 0.73 -5.04 3.15
C LYS A 281 0.77 -6.25 4.08
N ASP A 282 1.96 -6.77 4.37
CA ASP A 282 2.15 -7.94 5.23
C ASP A 282 1.74 -7.61 6.68
N PHE A 283 2.13 -6.44 7.21
CA PHE A 283 1.67 -5.95 8.53
C PHE A 283 0.15 -5.91 8.66
N ARG A 284 -0.55 -5.40 7.64
CA ARG A 284 -2.02 -5.32 7.66
C ARG A 284 -2.68 -6.70 7.58
N THR A 285 -2.06 -7.63 6.85
CA THR A 285 -2.54 -9.01 6.74
C THR A 285 -2.35 -9.73 8.07
N TRP A 286 -1.17 -9.58 8.68
CA TRP A 286 -0.88 -10.07 10.03
C TRP A 286 -1.82 -9.50 11.08
N GLY A 287 -2.03 -8.18 11.09
CA GLY A 287 -2.95 -7.51 12.00
C GLY A 287 -4.38 -8.04 11.87
N GLY A 288 -4.88 -8.16 10.64
CA GLY A 288 -6.19 -8.76 10.37
C GLY A 288 -6.29 -10.21 10.85
N THR A 289 -5.28 -11.04 10.58
CA THR A 289 -5.22 -12.43 11.05
C THR A 289 -5.16 -12.52 12.58
N LYS A 290 -4.35 -11.69 13.24
CA LYS A 290 -4.22 -11.62 14.70
C LYS A 290 -5.53 -11.21 15.36
N LEU A 291 -6.20 -10.18 14.83
CA LEU A 291 -7.50 -9.73 15.34
C LEU A 291 -8.57 -10.81 15.16
N ALA A 292 -8.64 -11.44 13.99
CA ALA A 292 -9.57 -12.53 13.73
C ALA A 292 -9.33 -13.72 14.68
N ALA A 293 -8.07 -14.12 14.87
CA ALA A 293 -7.72 -15.19 15.80
C ALA A 293 -8.16 -14.86 17.23
N LYS A 294 -7.87 -13.65 17.73
CA LYS A 294 -8.29 -13.19 19.06
C LYS A 294 -9.80 -13.14 19.25
N SER A 295 -10.58 -12.89 18.20
CA SER A 295 -12.05 -12.86 18.29
C SER A 295 -12.69 -14.25 18.25
N LEU A 296 -11.97 -15.27 17.76
CA LEU A 296 -12.47 -16.65 17.63
C LEU A 296 -12.05 -17.55 18.80
N THR A 297 -11.09 -17.10 19.62
CA THR A 297 -10.60 -17.79 20.83
C THR A 297 -11.09 -17.10 22.08
#